data_AF-A0A383BN10-F1
#
_entry.id   AF-A0A383BN10-F1
#
_cell.length_a   1.000
_cell.length_b   1.000
_cell.length_c   1.000
_cell.angle_alpha   90.00
_cell.angle_beta   90.00
_cell.angle_gamma   90.00
#
_symmetry.space_group_name_H-M   'P 1'
#
loop_
_entity.id
_entity.type
_entity.pdbx_description
1 polymer ?
#
loop_
_entity_poly.entity_id
_entity_poly.type
_entity_poly.pdbx_seq_one_letter_code
_entity_poly.pdbx_strand_id
1 'polypeptide(L)'
;MKVKQIKQRGEQVWLVDGKINGKRKRMFFESEPKAKAWLAAENKDTTCQQWWLDLNNDERVDMMNAFMRSRDEGFTLLSAVDSFVVEGRGKSFLRKMTLGEALGNTGKDRRRKGQAAIPKASGFLGDKGLSGIAD
;
A
#
# COMPACT_ATOMS: atom_id res chain seq x y z
N MET A 1 -7.72 22.58 24.71
CA MET A 1 -7.98 21.93 26.03
C MET A 1 -7.17 22.64 27.11
N LYS A 2 -7.35 22.30 28.40
CA LYS A 2 -6.57 22.86 29.52
C LYS A 2 -5.99 21.76 30.41
N VAL A 3 -4.74 21.93 30.84
CA VAL A 3 -4.06 21.08 31.83
C VAL A 3 -4.36 21.62 33.23
N LYS A 4 -4.74 20.76 34.18
CA LYS A 4 -4.98 21.11 35.59
C LYS A 4 -4.63 19.95 36.50
N GLN A 5 -4.11 20.21 37.69
CA GLN A 5 -3.89 19.18 38.70
C GLN A 5 -5.20 18.92 39.46
N ILE A 6 -5.52 17.65 39.68
CA ILE A 6 -6.70 17.22 40.42
C ILE A 6 -6.35 16.08 41.39
N LYS A 7 -7.22 15.85 42.38
CA LYS A 7 -7.15 14.68 43.24
C LYS A 7 -8.13 13.62 42.72
N GLN A 8 -7.65 12.42 42.39
CA GLN A 8 -8.47 11.31 41.94
C GLN A 8 -8.14 10.09 42.81
N ARG A 9 -9.16 9.50 43.46
CA ARG A 9 -9.02 8.34 44.37
C ARG A 9 -7.94 8.52 45.46
N GLY A 10 -7.69 9.75 45.89
CA GLY A 10 -6.71 10.06 46.92
C GLY A 10 -5.35 10.52 46.39
N GLU A 11 -5.05 10.30 45.12
CA GLU A 11 -3.76 10.62 44.48
C GLU A 11 -3.83 11.92 43.67
N GLN A 12 -2.69 12.61 43.57
CA GLN A 12 -2.55 13.81 42.74
C GLN A 12 -2.28 13.41 41.30
N VAL A 13 -3.14 13.83 40.38
CA VAL A 13 -3.09 13.44 38.96
C VAL A 13 -3.28 14.69 38.08
N TRP A 14 -2.58 14.74 36.95
CA TRP A 14 -2.70 15.82 35.98
C TRP A 14 -3.77 15.51 34.95
N LEU A 15 -4.81 16.33 34.88
CA LEU A 15 -5.94 16.17 33.97
C LEU A 15 -5.83 17.18 32.81
N VAL A 16 -5.93 16.69 31.58
CA VAL A 16 -6.21 17.49 30.39
C VAL A 16 -7.71 17.41 30.08
N ASP A 17 -8.42 18.53 30.19
CA ASP A 17 -9.87 18.64 29.99
C ASP A 17 -10.18 19.61 28.83
N GLY A 18 -11.01 19.18 27.89
CA GLY A 18 -11.50 20.05 26.83
C GLY A 18 -12.43 19.33 25.86
N LYS A 19 -12.62 19.91 24.67
CA LYS A 19 -13.44 19.33 23.60
C LYS A 19 -12.57 18.95 22.41
N ILE A 20 -12.83 17.78 21.82
CA ILE A 20 -12.40 17.37 20.47
C ILE A 20 -13.65 17.06 19.68
N ASN A 21 -13.79 17.61 18.48
CA ASN A 21 -14.93 17.34 17.58
C ASN A 21 -16.28 17.52 18.29
N GLY A 22 -16.42 18.59 19.08
CA GLY A 22 -17.63 18.92 19.84
C GLY A 22 -17.86 18.07 21.10
N LYS A 23 -17.18 16.93 21.27
CA LYS A 23 -17.31 16.03 22.42
C LYS A 23 -16.27 16.32 23.49
N ARG A 24 -16.67 16.23 24.75
CA ARG A 24 -15.75 16.43 25.89
C ARG A 24 -14.81 15.24 26.01
N LYS A 25 -13.50 15.49 26.08
CA LYS A 25 -12.45 14.49 26.33
C LYS A 25 -11.66 14.88 27.58
N ARG A 26 -11.35 13.89 28.41
CA ARG A 26 -10.61 14.03 29.66
C ARG A 26 -9.52 12.96 29.69
N MET A 27 -8.27 13.37 29.83
CA MET A 27 -7.11 12.48 29.89
C MET A 27 -6.33 12.73 31.18
N PHE A 28 -5.93 11.67 31.87
CA PHE A 28 -5.20 11.75 33.13
C PHE A 28 -3.74 11.34 32.93
N PHE A 29 -2.83 12.01 33.61
CA PHE A 29 -1.39 11.83 33.49
C PHE A 29 -0.74 11.88 34.88
N GLU A 30 0.36 11.16 35.03
CA GLU A 30 1.14 11.11 36.27
C GLU A 30 1.93 12.41 36.53
N SER A 31 2.24 13.18 35.48
CA SER A 31 3.07 14.38 35.60
C SER A 31 2.65 15.51 34.65
N GLU A 32 2.91 16.74 35.09
CA GLU A 32 2.64 17.96 34.31
C GLU A 32 3.36 17.98 32.95
N PRO A 33 4.66 17.61 32.85
CA PRO A 33 5.35 17.61 31.57
C PRO A 33 4.73 16.63 30.57
N LYS A 34 4.29 15.45 31.03
CA LYS A 34 3.58 14.46 30.17
C LYS A 34 2.26 15.04 29.67
N ALA A 35 1.48 15.67 30.56
CA ALA A 35 0.21 16.30 30.19
C ALA A 35 0.38 17.44 29.18
N LYS A 36 1.41 18.28 29.34
CA LYS A 36 1.75 19.36 28.41
C LYS A 36 2.28 18.85 27.07
N ALA A 37 3.14 17.83 27.08
CA ALA A 37 3.67 17.21 25.87
C ALA A 37 2.55 16.58 25.03
N TRP A 38 1.63 15.87 25.67
CA TRP A 38 0.45 15.32 25.00
C TRP A 38 -0.43 16.44 24.42
N LEU A 39 -0.72 17.49 25.18
CA LEU A 39 -1.49 18.63 24.68
C LEU A 39 -0.81 19.34 23.50
N ALA A 40 0.51 19.46 23.53
CA ALA A 40 1.28 20.06 22.44
C ALA A 40 1.30 19.19 21.18
N ALA A 41 1.36 17.87 21.33
CA ALA A 41 1.24 16.91 20.22
C ALA A 41 -0.15 16.95 19.60
N GLU A 42 -1.20 16.89 20.43
CA GLU A 42 -2.60 16.93 19.98
C GLU A 42 -2.94 18.26 19.26
N ASN A 43 -2.38 19.39 19.74
CA ASN A 43 -2.56 20.68 19.06
C ASN A 43 -1.76 20.79 17.75
N LYS A 44 -0.66 20.04 17.61
CA LYS A 44 0.17 20.03 16.40
C LYS A 44 -0.37 19.13 15.30
N ASP A 45 -1.15 18.12 15.67
CA ASP A 45 -1.50 17.02 14.78
C ASP A 45 -3.02 16.93 14.61
N THR A 46 -3.58 17.83 13.81
CA THR A 46 -5.03 17.91 13.58
C THR A 46 -5.54 16.99 12.47
N THR A 47 -4.67 16.28 11.75
CA THR A 47 -5.06 15.47 10.58
C THR A 47 -4.64 14.00 10.66
N CYS A 48 -3.40 13.69 11.07
CA CYS A 48 -2.91 12.31 11.06
C CYS A 48 -3.23 11.55 12.35
N GLN A 49 -3.11 12.22 13.51
CA GLN A 49 -3.47 11.62 14.79
C GLN A 49 -4.95 11.27 14.90
N GLN A 50 -5.84 12.14 14.41
CA GLN A 50 -7.27 11.89 14.44
C GLN A 50 -7.63 10.65 13.58
N TRP A 51 -7.08 10.56 12.37
CA TRP A 51 -7.23 9.40 11.51
C TRP A 51 -6.74 8.10 12.17
N TRP A 52 -5.57 8.12 12.82
CA TRP A 52 -5.03 6.96 13.55
C TRP A 52 -5.88 6.52 14.74
N LEU A 53 -6.48 7.49 15.45
CA LEU A 53 -7.37 7.22 16.57
C LEU A 53 -8.71 6.62 16.15
N ASP A 54 -9.15 6.87 14.92
CA ASP A 54 -10.40 6.34 14.38
C ASP A 54 -10.27 4.89 13.85
N LEU A 55 -9.04 4.38 13.68
CA LEU A 55 -8.78 2.97 13.35
C LEU A 55 -9.07 2.04 14.54
N ASN A 56 -9.57 0.84 14.26
CA ASN A 56 -9.71 -0.22 15.26
C ASN A 56 -8.34 -0.87 15.59
N ASN A 57 -8.30 -1.69 16.64
CA ASN A 57 -7.04 -2.29 17.08
C ASN A 57 -6.42 -3.24 16.03
N ASP A 58 -7.25 -3.98 15.29
CA ASP A 58 -6.77 -4.92 14.28
C ASP A 58 -6.16 -4.16 13.09
N GLU A 59 -6.80 -3.08 12.64
CA GLU A 59 -6.30 -2.18 11.59
C GLU A 59 -4.95 -1.55 11.98
N ARG A 60 -4.81 -1.14 13.24
CA ARG A 60 -3.54 -0.60 13.75
C ARG A 60 -2.43 -1.64 13.76
N VAL A 61 -2.74 -2.87 14.19
CA VAL A 61 -1.78 -3.98 14.20
C VAL A 61 -1.36 -4.34 12.77
N ASP A 62 -2.32 -4.40 11.84
CA ASP A 62 -2.05 -4.70 10.44
C ASP A 62 -1.16 -3.63 9.80
N MET A 63 -1.44 -2.35 10.03
CA MET A 63 -0.58 -1.24 9.58
C MET A 63 0.84 -1.30 10.14
N MET A 64 0.99 -1.60 11.44
CA MET A 64 2.32 -1.74 12.05
C MET A 64 3.09 -2.91 11.43
N ASN A 65 2.43 -4.05 11.24
CA ASN A 65 3.04 -5.22 10.62
C ASN A 65 3.44 -4.95 9.16
N ALA A 66 2.57 -4.31 8.38
CA ALA A 66 2.84 -3.95 7.00
C ALA A 66 4.02 -2.98 6.88
N PHE A 67 4.10 -1.98 7.77
CA PHE A 67 5.21 -1.03 7.84
C PHE A 67 6.55 -1.70 8.22
N MET A 68 6.54 -2.61 9.21
CA MET A 68 7.74 -3.36 9.58
C MET A 68 8.22 -4.23 8.42
N ARG A 69 7.30 -4.96 7.79
CA ARG A 69 7.62 -5.85 6.68
C ARG A 69 8.14 -5.10 5.45
N SER A 70 7.55 -3.96 5.11
CA SER A 70 8.06 -3.14 4.00
C SER A 70 9.49 -2.68 4.25
N ARG A 71 9.82 -2.31 5.50
CA ARG A 71 11.17 -1.90 5.89
C ARG A 71 12.17 -3.05 5.78
N ASP A 72 11.79 -4.26 6.21
CA ASP A 72 12.64 -5.45 6.09
C ASP A 72 12.92 -5.80 4.62
N GLU A 73 11.94 -5.58 3.74
CA GLU A 73 12.07 -5.78 2.30
C GLU A 73 12.80 -4.61 1.59
N GLY A 74 13.11 -3.52 2.30
CA GLY A 74 13.85 -2.37 1.79
C GLY A 74 13.01 -1.35 1.02
N PHE A 75 11.68 -1.41 1.11
CA PHE A 75 10.75 -0.51 0.42
C PHE A 75 9.90 0.30 1.40
N THR A 76 9.34 1.40 0.92
CA THR A 76 8.32 2.12 1.69
C THR A 76 6.99 1.40 1.57
N LEU A 77 6.12 1.50 2.59
CA LEU A 77 4.78 0.92 2.55
C LEU A 77 3.99 1.42 1.33
N LEU A 78 4.14 2.71 0.97
CA LEU A 78 3.52 3.28 -0.23
C LEU A 78 4.02 2.60 -1.51
N SER A 79 5.34 2.39 -1.63
CA SER A 79 5.93 1.69 -2.78
C SER A 79 5.42 0.25 -2.91
N ALA A 80 5.20 -0.44 -1.79
CA ALA A 80 4.64 -1.79 -1.80
C ALA A 80 3.17 -1.79 -2.27
N VAL A 81 2.39 -0.80 -1.85
CA VAL A 81 1.01 -0.61 -2.32
C VAL A 81 0.97 -0.27 -3.81
N ASP A 82 1.81 0.65 -4.27
CA ASP A 82 1.89 1.02 -5.69
C ASP A 82 2.31 -0.17 -6.56
N SER A 83 3.28 -0.96 -6.11
CA SER A 83 3.66 -2.23 -6.75
C SER A 83 2.48 -3.19 -6.82
N PHE A 84 1.70 -3.34 -5.75
CA PHE A 84 0.49 -4.17 -5.77
C PHE A 84 -0.62 -3.59 -6.68
N VAL A 85 -0.77 -2.27 -6.80
CA VAL A 85 -1.71 -1.65 -7.73
C VAL A 85 -1.31 -1.96 -9.18
N VAL A 86 0.00 -2.01 -9.47
CA VAL A 86 0.53 -2.37 -10.78
C VAL A 86 0.38 -3.88 -11.00
N GLU A 87 0.88 -4.72 -10.10
CA GLU A 87 1.12 -6.16 -10.29
C GLU A 87 0.05 -7.07 -9.65
N GLY A 88 -0.96 -6.50 -9.00
CA GLY A 88 -1.96 -7.21 -8.18
C GLY A 88 -2.87 -8.18 -8.95
N ARG A 89 -3.51 -9.07 -8.19
CA ARG A 89 -4.35 -10.18 -8.68
C ARG A 89 -5.29 -9.75 -9.80
N GLY A 90 -5.13 -10.38 -10.97
CA GLY A 90 -5.94 -10.14 -12.16
C GLY A 90 -5.25 -9.30 -13.24
N LYS A 91 -4.13 -8.64 -12.94
CA LYS A 91 -3.31 -7.94 -13.94
C LYS A 91 -2.22 -8.87 -14.47
N SER A 92 -2.58 -9.72 -15.42
CA SER A 92 -1.58 -10.31 -16.31
C SER A 92 -1.13 -9.23 -17.29
N PHE A 93 -0.15 -8.40 -16.93
CA PHE A 93 0.55 -7.68 -17.99
C PHE A 93 1.14 -8.75 -18.90
N LEU A 94 0.65 -8.77 -20.14
CA LEU A 94 1.29 -9.51 -21.22
C LEU A 94 2.78 -9.24 -21.11
N ARG A 95 3.58 -10.31 -21.03
CA ARG A 95 5.04 -10.25 -20.91
C ARG A 95 5.55 -9.11 -21.80
N LYS A 96 6.24 -8.11 -21.22
CA LYS A 96 6.81 -7.01 -21.99
C LYS A 96 7.58 -7.59 -23.18
N MET A 97 7.03 -7.42 -24.37
CA MET A 97 7.56 -7.92 -25.61
C MET A 97 7.31 -6.87 -26.69
N THR A 98 8.23 -6.78 -27.63
CA THR A 98 8.12 -5.85 -28.76
C THR A 98 6.91 -6.22 -29.62
N LEU A 99 6.39 -5.27 -30.40
CA LEU A 99 5.28 -5.54 -31.33
C LEU A 99 5.62 -6.71 -32.28
N GLY A 100 6.88 -6.82 -32.68
CA GLY A 100 7.38 -7.93 -33.51
C GLY A 100 7.36 -9.29 -32.81
N GLU A 101 7.66 -9.33 -31.51
CA GLU A 101 7.56 -10.57 -30.72
C GLU A 101 6.10 -10.96 -30.45
N ALA A 102 5.22 -9.98 -30.25
CA ALA A 102 3.78 -10.20 -30.08
C ALA A 102 3.12 -10.70 -31.38
N LEU A 103 3.48 -10.12 -32.53
CA LEU A 103 2.99 -10.59 -33.84
C LEU A 103 3.58 -11.97 -34.16
N GLY A 104 4.88 -12.15 -33.90
CA GLY A 104 5.63 -13.38 -34.15
C GLY A 104 5.66 -13.80 -35.62
N ASN A 105 5.84 -15.10 -35.89
CA ASN A 105 5.96 -15.64 -37.25
C ASN A 105 5.11 -16.91 -37.41
N THR A 106 4.56 -17.16 -38.61
CA THR A 106 3.87 -18.43 -38.95
C THR A 106 4.82 -19.60 -39.16
N GLY A 107 6.12 -19.32 -39.18
CA GLY A 107 7.21 -20.24 -39.46
C GLY A 107 7.33 -20.65 -40.93
N LYS A 108 6.27 -21.21 -41.53
CA LYS A 108 6.30 -21.73 -42.90
C LYS A 108 5.92 -20.67 -43.94
N ASP A 109 6.87 -19.81 -44.31
CA ASP A 109 6.71 -18.97 -45.50
C ASP A 109 6.92 -19.81 -46.77
N ARG A 110 5.85 -20.08 -47.53
CA ARG A 110 5.91 -20.85 -48.79
C ARG A 110 6.79 -20.20 -49.86
N ARG A 111 7.18 -18.93 -49.69
CA ARG A 111 8.10 -18.22 -50.60
C ARG A 111 9.58 -18.48 -50.29
N ARG A 112 9.91 -18.95 -49.08
CA ARG A 112 11.30 -19.26 -48.68
C ARG A 112 11.61 -20.74 -48.90
N LYS A 113 12.48 -21.04 -49.86
CA LYS A 113 12.82 -22.41 -50.28
C LYS A 113 13.86 -23.13 -49.40
N GLY A 114 14.41 -22.49 -48.37
CA GLY A 114 15.48 -23.06 -47.53
C GLY A 114 15.01 -23.40 -46.11
N GLN A 115 15.11 -24.67 -45.70
CA GLN A 115 14.71 -25.15 -44.37
C GLN A 115 15.49 -24.50 -43.20
N ALA A 116 16.72 -24.04 -43.43
CA ALA A 116 17.55 -23.39 -42.42
C ALA A 116 17.14 -21.92 -42.10
N ALA A 117 16.30 -21.30 -42.93
CA ALA A 117 15.86 -19.90 -42.79
C ALA A 117 14.38 -19.76 -42.38
N ILE A 118 13.78 -20.85 -41.92
CA ILE A 118 12.40 -20.92 -41.45
C ILE A 118 12.40 -20.48 -39.99
N PRO A 119 11.92 -19.27 -39.64
CA PRO A 119 11.81 -18.88 -38.24
C PRO A 119 10.87 -19.87 -37.52
N LYS A 120 11.14 -20.17 -36.25
CA LYS A 120 10.21 -20.98 -35.47
C LYS A 120 8.88 -20.24 -35.35
N ALA A 121 7.76 -20.96 -35.46
CA ALA A 121 6.45 -20.37 -35.25
C ALA A 121 6.37 -19.80 -33.82
N SER A 122 5.90 -18.56 -33.69
CA SER A 122 5.83 -17.83 -32.43
C SER A 122 4.80 -16.70 -32.50
N GLY A 123 4.43 -16.16 -31.34
CA GLY A 123 3.50 -15.04 -31.22
C GLY A 123 2.12 -15.33 -31.83
N PHE A 124 1.35 -14.27 -32.06
CA PHE A 124 -0.02 -14.35 -32.57
C PHE A 124 -0.13 -15.08 -33.91
N LEU A 125 0.79 -14.84 -34.84
CA LEU A 125 0.77 -15.48 -36.17
C LEU A 125 1.07 -16.98 -36.12
N GLY A 126 1.97 -17.41 -35.23
CA GLY A 126 2.24 -18.82 -34.98
C GLY A 126 1.02 -19.53 -34.40
N ASP A 127 0.41 -18.94 -33.37
CA ASP A 127 -0.76 -19.50 -32.69
C ASP A 127 -2.00 -19.55 -33.60
N LYS A 128 -2.20 -18.53 -34.45
CA LYS A 128 -3.24 -18.52 -35.49
C LYS A 128 -3.05 -19.64 -36.52
N GLY A 129 -1.81 -19.93 -36.89
CA GLY A 129 -1.47 -21.05 -37.77
C GLY A 129 -1.71 -22.42 -37.13
N LEU A 130 -1.38 -22.58 -35.84
CA LEU A 130 -1.59 -23.83 -35.09
C LEU A 130 -3.07 -24.11 -34.80
N SER A 131 -3.88 -23.07 -34.63
CA SER A 131 -5.33 -23.17 -34.40
C SER A 131 -6.15 -23.38 -35.67
N GLY A 132 -5.52 -23.41 -36.86
CA GLY A 132 -6.21 -23.58 -38.14
C GLY A 132 -7.08 -22.39 -38.55
N ILE A 133 -6.89 -21.23 -37.90
CA ILE A 133 -7.62 -19.98 -38.15
C ILE A 133 -6.91 -19.13 -39.23
N ALA A 134 -5.75 -19.59 -39.71
CA ALA A 134 -5.04 -18.99 -40.83
C ALA A 134 -5.64 -19.48 -42.16
N ASP A 135 -6.38 -18.61 -42.84
CA ASP A 135 -6.75 -18.77 -44.26
C ASP A 135 -5.52 -18.92 -45.17
#